data_AF-A0A564FVR2-F1
#
_entry.id   AF-A0A564FVR2-F1
#
_cell.length_a   1.000
_cell.length_b   1.000
_cell.length_c   1.000
_cell.angle_alpha   90.00
_cell.angle_beta   90.00
_cell.angle_gamma   90.00
#
_symmetry.space_group_name_H-M   'P 1'
#
loop_
_entity.id
_entity.type
_entity.pdbx_description
1 polymer ?
#
loop_
_entity_poly.entity_id
_entity_poly.type
_entity_poly.pdbx_seq_one_letter_code
_entity_poly.pdbx_strand_id
1 'polypeptide(L)' 'MLQLLQWLFFGHVHKWKTLRDVPLAELDYSGREVVTGRRYVQQCEHCGKVIQRDFD' A
#
# COMPACT_ATOMS: atom_id res chain seq x y z
N MET A 1 -19.82 22.05 1.92
CA MET A 1 -20.34 21.79 0.56
C MET A 1 -19.24 21.50 -0.46
N LEU A 2 -18.12 22.23 -0.47
CA LEU A 2 -17.02 22.02 -1.45
C LEU A 2 -16.47 20.57 -1.51
N GLN A 3 -16.33 19.91 -0.34
CA GLN A 3 -15.83 18.54 -0.24
C GLN A 3 -16.73 17.49 -0.91
N LEU A 4 -18.06 17.68 -0.86
CA LEU A 4 -19.01 16.77 -1.51
C LEU A 4 -18.91 16.87 -3.04
N LEU A 5 -18.71 18.07 -3.57
CA LEU A 5 -18.49 18.27 -5.01
C LEU A 5 -17.16 17.65 -5.46
N GLN A 6 -16.09 17.79 -4.68
CA GLN A 6 -14.82 17.10 -4.97
C GLN A 6 -14.98 15.58 -5.02
N TRP A 7 -15.80 15.02 -4.13
CA TRP A 7 -16.07 13.58 -4.12
C TRP A 7 -16.92 13.13 -5.30
N LEU A 8 -17.87 13.95 -5.77
CA LEU A 8 -18.67 13.65 -6.96
C LEU A 8 -17.86 13.67 -8.26
N PHE A 9 -16.92 14.60 -8.40
CA PHE A 9 -16.13 14.75 -9.64
C PHE A 9 -14.84 13.92 -9.66
N PHE A 10 -14.22 13.67 -8.50
CA PHE A 10 -12.92 13.00 -8.41
C PHE A 10 -12.92 11.79 -7.47
N GLY A 11 -13.98 11.59 -6.70
CA GLY A 11 -14.14 10.41 -5.86
C GLY A 11 -14.42 9.19 -6.71
N HIS A 12 -13.60 8.16 -6.52
CA HIS A 12 -13.79 6.85 -7.11
C HIS A 12 -13.38 5.80 -6.07
N VAL A 13 -13.92 4.60 -6.23
CA VAL A 13 -13.48 3.46 -5.44
C VAL A 13 -12.06 3.12 -5.88
N HIS A 14 -11.12 3.21 -4.94
CA HIS A 14 -9.75 2.86 -5.22
C HIS A 14 -9.60 1.35 -5.38
N LYS A 15 -9.54 0.89 -6.63
CA LYS A 15 -9.06 -0.44 -6.96
C LYS A 15 -7.53 -0.42 -7.04
N TRP A 16 -6.89 -1.19 -6.18
CA TRP A 16 -5.44 -1.18 -5.99
C TRP A 16 -4.79 -2.33 -6.74
N LYS A 17 -3.81 -2.02 -7.58
CA LYS A 17 -2.90 -2.97 -8.22
C LYS A 17 -1.57 -2.99 -7.46
N THR A 18 -1.07 -4.16 -7.13
CA THR A 18 0.28 -4.30 -6.53
C THR A 18 1.34 -4.04 -7.58
N LEU A 19 2.22 -3.07 -7.32
CA LEU A 19 3.38 -2.75 -8.15
C LEU A 19 4.64 -3.46 -7.68
N ARG A 20 4.82 -3.53 -6.35
CA ARG A 20 5.96 -4.21 -5.72
C ARG A 20 5.50 -4.91 -4.45
N ASP A 21 6.12 -6.05 -4.22
CA ASP A 21 5.96 -6.88 -3.04
C ASP A 21 7.37 -7.16 -2.52
N VAL A 22 7.66 -6.67 -1.32
CA VAL A 22 8.99 -6.75 -0.69
C VAL A 22 8.81 -7.49 0.63
N PRO A 23 9.49 -8.63 0.85
CA PRO A 23 9.49 -9.26 2.16
C PRO A 23 10.17 -8.33 3.16
N LEU A 24 9.53 -8.13 4.32
CA LEU A 24 10.16 -7.48 5.46
C LEU A 24 10.86 -8.58 6.26
N ALA A 25 12.17 -8.43 6.40
CA ALA A 25 12.99 -9.32 7.22
C ALA A 25 13.63 -8.48 8.33
N GLU A 26 13.57 -9.01 9.55
CA GLU A 26 14.25 -8.46 10.70
C GLU A 26 15.26 -9.49 11.22
N LEU A 27 16.30 -9.00 11.89
CA LEU A 27 17.24 -9.87 12.56
C LEU A 27 16.66 -10.32 13.90
N ASP A 28 16.59 -11.62 14.13
CA ASP A 28 16.24 -12.16 15.44
C ASP A 28 17.35 -11.90 16.47
N TYR A 29 17.09 -12.23 17.74
CA TYR A 29 18.07 -12.08 18.83
C TYR A 29 19.37 -12.89 18.62
N SER A 30 19.38 -13.85 17.69
CA SER A 30 20.55 -14.64 17.30
C SER A 30 21.26 -14.13 16.04
N GLY A 31 20.80 -13.01 15.47
CA GLY A 31 21.33 -12.42 14.25
C GLY A 31 20.90 -13.13 12.96
N ARG A 32 19.83 -13.93 12.98
CA ARG A 32 19.27 -14.57 11.78
C ARG A 32 18.18 -13.71 11.19
N GLU A 33 18.16 -13.57 9.86
CA GLU A 33 17.03 -12.93 9.17
C GLU A 33 15.78 -13.81 9.30
N VAL A 34 14.73 -13.22 9.87
CA VAL A 34 13.39 -13.80 9.96
C VAL A 34 12.45 -12.90 9.20
N VAL A 35 11.67 -13.47 8.28
CA VAL A 35 10.63 -12.73 7.57
C VAL A 35 9.51 -12.43 8.56
N THR A 36 9.36 -11.16 8.92
CA THR A 36 8.35 -10.67 9.88
C THR A 36 7.07 -10.24 9.20
N GLY A 37 7.14 -9.88 7.92
CA GLY A 37 5.98 -9.42 7.17
C GLY A 37 6.27 -9.17 5.70
N ARG A 38 5.37 -8.46 5.03
CA ARG A 38 5.46 -8.08 3.63
C ARG A 38 5.01 -6.64 3.42
N ARG A 39 5.81 -5.89 2.69
CA ARG A 39 5.51 -4.54 2.22
C ARG A 39 5.00 -4.57 0.80
N TYR A 40 3.78 -4.08 0.62
CA TYR A 40 3.15 -3.92 -0.68
C TYR A 40 3.11 -2.45 -1.07
N VAL A 41 3.71 -2.14 -2.22
CA VAL A 41 3.50 -0.86 -2.91
C VAL A 41 2.35 -1.06 -3.87
N GLN A 42 1.26 -0.33 -3.66
CA GLN A 42 0.04 -0.45 -4.44
C GLN A 42 -0.29 0.85 -5.15
N GLN A 43 -0.79 0.75 -6.37
CA GLN A 43 -1.22 1.88 -7.17
C GLN A 43 -2.69 1.74 -7.55
N CYS A 44 -3.44 2.84 -7.45
CA CYS A 44 -4.81 2.86 -7.92
C CYS A 44 -4.87 2.79 -9.44
N GLU A 45 -5.66 1.86 -9.97
CA GLU A 45 -5.82 1.65 -11.41
C GLU A 45 -6.46 2.85 -12.14
N HIS A 46 -7.22 3.68 -11.43
CA HIS A 46 -7.97 4.81 -12.02
C HIS A 46 -7.22 6.14 -11.91
N CYS A 47 -6.77 6.51 -10.70
CA CYS A 47 -6.12 7.83 -10.49
C CYS A 47 -4.60 7.77 -10.38
N GLY A 48 -3.98 6.59 -10.44
CA GLY A 48 -2.53 6.44 -10.34
C GLY A 48 -1.95 6.73 -8.95
N LYS A 49 -2.77 7.06 -7.94
CA LYS A 49 -2.34 7.26 -6.56
C LYS A 49 -1.56 6.06 -6.08
N VAL A 50 -0.40 6.28 -5.45
CA VAL A 50 0.44 5.22 -4.88
C VAL A 50 0.34 5.25 -3.36
N ILE A 51 0.21 4.07 -2.76
CA ILE A 51 0.24 3.87 -1.32
C ILE A 51 1.18 2.72 -0.97
N GLN A 52 1.74 2.77 0.24
CA GLN A 52 2.52 1.68 0.81
C GLN A 52 1.74 1.09 1.98
N ARG A 53 1.68 -0.25 2.04
CA ARG A 53 1.07 -0.99 3.15
C ARG A 53 2.00 -2.09 3.59
N ASP A 54 2.27 -2.12 4.88
CA ASP A 54 3.04 -3.17 5.53
C ASP A 54 2.04 -4.10 6.23
N PHE A 55 2.16 -5.40 5.99
CA PHE A 55 1.36 -6.45 6.64
C PHE A 55 2.31 -7.43 7.31
N ASP A 56 2.11 -7.69 8.59
CA ASP A 56 2.79 -8.77 9.32
C ASP A 56 2.00 -10.08 9.22
#